data_AF-A0A0C9U3D3-F1
#
_entry.id   AF-A0A0C9U3D3-F1
#
_cell.length_a   1.000
_cell.length_b   1.000
_cell.length_c   1.000
_cell.angle_alpha   90.00
_cell.angle_beta   90.00
_cell.angle_gamma   90.00
#
_symmetry.space_group_name_H-M   'P 1'
#
loop_
_entity.id
_entity.type
_entity.pdbx_description
1 polymer ?
#
loop_
_entity_poly.entity_id
_entity_poly.type
_entity_poly.pdbx_seq_one_letter_code
_entity_poly.pdbx_strand_id
1 'polypeptide(L)'
;MSPHPPSWQRAWDAAQPHLESIRKLLPGFPHISLRNLRVSQLDAELLDQELLQILSEPISKALGLVQSSYKSRYEPELNLILGILLYKFSVWNTGATYGAMLQNLRYKTPSKAAFVARTPSGLPRKTLLLNAAITIAIPYLHARLRLYALSRSWPDAPSSDYRRKAWTWLTGTETVHNSLGLISFVAFLWDGRYRSWTDRVLGLRLVPSTHISTRQVSYEFMNRQMVWHAFTEFLIFLLPLINTRKLTRRVTRAISGVSLTSIVPSFAKNALGIQRTLDSKEVTERRGKYWSLPADQCAICAENASTILSEPGYDVYSLPETLDLSATDAGEAPRYPLHIPYATNCHHKYCYSCISDRILRAADEGEEPWECLRCEERVFTADRAGNQDITDLASSRSDLELEDLSLASKDFLTSASE
;
A
#
# COMPACT_ATOMS: atom_id res chain seq x y z
N MET A 1 -34.90 -66.19 -43.63
CA MET A 1 -34.65 -64.74 -43.82
C MET A 1 -33.48 -64.34 -42.95
N SER A 2 -32.28 -64.25 -43.51
CA SER A 2 -31.11 -63.70 -42.82
C SER A 2 -31.33 -62.20 -42.59
N PRO A 3 -31.15 -61.68 -41.37
CA PRO A 3 -31.38 -60.28 -41.08
C PRO A 3 -30.38 -59.44 -41.89
N HIS A 4 -30.89 -58.55 -42.75
CA HIS A 4 -30.04 -57.62 -43.47
C HIS A 4 -29.27 -56.76 -42.47
N PRO A 5 -27.94 -56.61 -42.64
CA PRO A 5 -27.16 -55.80 -41.72
C PRO A 5 -27.67 -54.35 -41.78
N PRO A 6 -27.75 -53.69 -40.62
CA PRO A 6 -28.20 -52.30 -40.51
C PRO A 6 -27.30 -51.37 -41.32
N SER A 7 -27.86 -50.26 -41.81
CA SER A 7 -27.20 -49.33 -42.74
C SER A 7 -25.87 -48.77 -42.22
N TRP A 8 -25.76 -48.54 -40.91
CA TRP A 8 -24.52 -48.05 -40.27
C TRP A 8 -23.37 -49.05 -40.40
N GLN A 9 -23.67 -50.36 -40.42
CA GLN A 9 -22.65 -51.40 -40.47
C GLN A 9 -22.04 -51.49 -41.87
N ARG A 10 -22.86 -51.33 -42.92
CA ARG A 10 -22.38 -51.19 -44.29
C ARG A 10 -21.54 -49.93 -44.49
N ALA A 11 -21.95 -48.81 -43.89
CA ALA A 11 -21.19 -47.57 -43.94
C ALA A 11 -19.83 -47.69 -43.21
N TRP A 12 -19.81 -48.41 -42.08
CA TRP A 12 -18.58 -48.73 -41.35
C TRP A 12 -17.63 -49.60 -42.18
N ASP A 13 -18.13 -50.70 -42.74
CA ASP A 13 -17.35 -51.62 -43.57
C ASP A 13 -16.80 -50.92 -44.83
N ALA A 14 -17.59 -50.03 -45.44
CA ALA A 14 -17.16 -49.22 -46.58
C ALA A 14 -16.09 -48.17 -46.22
N ALA A 15 -16.12 -47.63 -44.99
CA ALA A 15 -15.14 -46.65 -44.51
C ALA A 15 -13.83 -47.28 -44.01
N GLN A 16 -13.86 -48.54 -43.60
CA GLN A 16 -12.72 -49.26 -43.03
C GLN A 16 -11.42 -49.21 -43.87
N PRO A 17 -11.42 -49.44 -45.20
CA PRO A 17 -10.19 -49.35 -46.00
C PRO A 17 -9.64 -47.92 -46.08
N HIS A 18 -10.52 -46.91 -46.05
CA HIS A 18 -10.12 -45.50 -46.04
C HIS A 18 -9.52 -45.09 -44.68
N LEU A 19 -10.04 -45.61 -43.58
CA LEU A 19 -9.45 -45.42 -42.25
C LEU A 19 -8.09 -46.10 -42.12
N GLU A 20 -7.93 -47.30 -42.71
CA GLU A 20 -6.64 -47.99 -42.74
C GLU A 20 -5.59 -47.26 -43.59
N SER A 21 -5.98 -46.69 -44.73
CA SER A 21 -5.07 -45.87 -45.55
C SER A 21 -4.63 -44.62 -44.79
N ILE A 22 -5.56 -43.90 -44.14
CA ILE A 22 -5.24 -42.75 -43.28
C ILE A 22 -4.31 -43.17 -42.13
N ARG A 23 -4.57 -44.31 -41.48
CA ARG A 23 -3.72 -44.81 -40.39
C ARG A 23 -2.30 -45.15 -40.87
N LYS A 24 -2.16 -45.69 -42.08
CA LYS A 24 -0.84 -45.96 -42.71
C LYS A 24 -0.10 -44.68 -43.08
N LEU A 25 -0.82 -43.60 -43.43
CA LEU A 25 -0.25 -42.28 -43.72
C LEU A 25 0.07 -41.47 -42.46
N LEU A 26 -0.63 -41.73 -41.34
CA LEU A 26 -0.46 -41.05 -40.05
C LEU A 26 1.00 -40.93 -39.55
N PRO A 27 1.85 -41.97 -39.59
CA PRO A 27 3.25 -41.86 -39.18
C PRO A 27 4.12 -41.00 -40.13
N GLY A 28 3.65 -40.70 -41.34
CA GLY A 28 4.32 -39.82 -42.29
C GLY A 28 4.00 -38.33 -42.10
N PHE A 29 2.94 -38.00 -41.35
CA PHE A 29 2.68 -36.61 -41.02
C PHE A 29 3.71 -36.09 -40.02
N PRO A 30 4.26 -34.88 -40.21
CA PRO A 30 5.14 -34.27 -39.23
C PRO A 30 4.38 -34.20 -37.91
N HIS A 31 4.89 -34.89 -36.89
CA HIS A 31 4.34 -34.76 -35.55
C HIS A 31 4.35 -33.28 -35.18
N ILE A 32 3.16 -32.71 -34.96
CA ILE A 32 3.02 -31.36 -34.42
C ILE A 32 3.70 -31.40 -33.06
N SER A 33 4.95 -30.95 -33.01
CA SER A 33 5.70 -30.86 -31.78
C SER A 33 4.99 -29.80 -30.95
N LEU A 34 4.28 -30.23 -29.92
CA LEU A 34 3.70 -29.31 -28.94
C LEU A 34 4.82 -28.38 -28.50
N ARG A 35 4.71 -27.10 -28.87
CA ARG A 35 5.71 -26.11 -28.53
C ARG A 35 5.57 -25.88 -27.03
N ASN A 36 6.50 -26.42 -26.27
CA ASN A 36 6.55 -26.17 -24.83
C ASN A 36 6.60 -24.66 -24.61
N LEU A 37 5.56 -24.11 -23.96
CA LEU A 37 5.51 -22.69 -23.65
C LEU A 37 6.56 -22.39 -22.60
N ARG A 38 7.55 -21.55 -22.94
CA ARG A 38 8.65 -21.16 -22.03
C ARG A 38 8.11 -20.50 -20.76
N VAL A 39 7.10 -19.64 -20.95
CA VAL A 39 6.40 -18.94 -19.86
C VAL A 39 5.80 -19.93 -18.87
N SER A 40 5.12 -20.97 -19.35
CA SER A 40 4.50 -21.99 -18.49
C SER A 40 5.54 -22.79 -17.68
N GLN A 41 6.72 -23.05 -18.24
CA GLN A 41 7.82 -23.68 -17.50
C GLN A 41 8.40 -22.76 -16.42
N LEU A 42 8.45 -21.45 -16.67
CA LEU A 42 8.94 -20.45 -15.72
C LEU A 42 7.92 -20.19 -14.61
N ASP A 43 6.64 -20.06 -14.96
CA ASP A 43 5.52 -19.92 -14.03
C ASP A 43 5.43 -21.15 -13.11
N ALA A 44 5.67 -22.34 -13.64
CA ALA A 44 5.74 -23.56 -12.83
C ALA A 44 6.83 -23.49 -11.74
N GLU A 45 8.01 -22.93 -12.06
CA GLU A 45 9.07 -22.73 -11.07
C GLU A 45 8.70 -21.67 -10.04
N LEU A 46 8.10 -20.55 -10.46
CA LEU A 46 7.64 -19.51 -9.54
C LEU A 46 6.61 -20.07 -8.55
N LEU A 47 5.63 -20.84 -9.05
CA LEU A 47 4.62 -21.51 -8.23
C LEU A 47 5.23 -22.50 -7.23
N ASP A 48 6.27 -23.24 -7.63
CA ASP A 48 6.97 -24.15 -6.72
C ASP A 48 7.70 -23.39 -5.59
N GLN A 49 8.29 -22.22 -5.89
CA GLN A 49 8.94 -21.37 -4.89
C GLN A 49 7.91 -20.75 -3.93
N GLU A 50 6.82 -20.21 -4.47
CA GLU A 50 5.72 -19.65 -3.69
C GLU A 50 5.08 -20.71 -2.79
N LEU A 51 4.87 -21.94 -3.29
CA LEU A 51 4.34 -23.03 -2.48
C LEU A 51 5.22 -23.34 -1.27
N LEU A 52 6.54 -23.41 -1.48
CA LEU A 52 7.50 -23.62 -0.38
C LEU A 52 7.45 -22.46 0.64
N GLN A 53 7.34 -21.22 0.17
CA GLN A 53 7.22 -20.05 1.04
C GLN A 53 5.92 -20.08 1.85
N ILE A 54 4.78 -20.35 1.21
CA ILE A 54 3.46 -20.43 1.86
C ILE A 54 3.42 -21.54 2.92
N LEU A 55 4.07 -22.68 2.67
CA LEU A 55 4.13 -23.78 3.64
C LEU A 55 5.10 -23.50 4.79
N SER A 56 6.23 -22.84 4.52
CA SER A 56 7.28 -22.61 5.51
C SER A 56 7.02 -21.42 6.42
N GLU A 57 6.37 -20.37 5.92
CA GLU A 57 6.19 -19.11 6.64
C GLU A 57 5.34 -19.26 7.92
N PRO A 58 4.18 -19.93 7.93
CA PRO A 58 3.38 -20.11 9.14
C PRO A 58 4.13 -20.90 10.22
N ILE A 59 4.85 -21.96 9.82
CA ILE A 59 5.62 -22.80 10.75
C ILE A 59 6.78 -21.99 11.33
N SER A 60 7.47 -21.20 10.50
CA SER A 60 8.56 -20.33 10.92
C SER A 60 8.09 -19.23 11.88
N LYS A 61 6.89 -18.67 11.66
CA LYS A 61 6.25 -17.72 12.58
C LYS A 61 5.92 -18.37 13.93
N ALA A 62 5.32 -19.56 13.91
CA ALA A 62 5.02 -20.31 15.13
C ALA A 62 6.28 -20.65 15.94
N LEU A 63 7.36 -21.08 15.28
CA LEU A 63 8.67 -21.31 15.90
C LEU A 63 9.26 -20.03 16.51
N GLY A 64 9.08 -18.89 15.84
CA GLY A 64 9.53 -17.59 16.31
C GLY A 64 8.81 -17.09 17.57
N LEU A 65 7.55 -17.47 17.78
CA LEU A 65 6.79 -17.14 19.00
C LEU A 65 7.32 -17.89 20.24
N VAL A 66 7.88 -19.08 20.06
CA VAL A 66 8.47 -19.86 21.15
C VAL A 66 9.83 -19.30 21.55
N GLN A 67 10.69 -19.03 20.55
CA GLN A 67 11.99 -18.40 20.77
C GLN A 67 12.48 -17.80 19.44
N SER A 68 12.91 -16.53 19.46
CA SER A 68 13.40 -15.83 18.26
C SER A 68 14.59 -16.55 17.58
N SER A 69 15.45 -17.22 18.38
CA SER A 69 16.60 -17.98 17.90
C SER A 69 16.25 -19.29 17.17
N TYR A 70 15.06 -19.87 17.40
CA TYR A 70 14.67 -21.14 16.78
C TYR A 70 14.31 -20.99 15.31
N LYS A 71 13.75 -19.84 14.91
CA LYS A 71 13.44 -19.53 13.52
C LYS A 71 14.68 -19.71 12.64
N SER A 72 15.74 -18.96 12.91
CA SER A 72 16.97 -18.99 12.10
C SER A 72 17.71 -20.34 12.15
N ARG A 73 17.65 -21.05 13.28
CA ARG A 73 18.36 -22.33 13.46
C ARG A 73 17.70 -23.51 12.73
N TYR A 74 16.37 -23.54 12.67
CA TYR A 74 15.60 -24.66 12.10
C TYR A 74 15.03 -24.39 10.70
N GLU A 75 15.09 -23.16 10.19
CA GLU A 75 14.70 -22.81 8.82
C GLU A 75 15.28 -23.75 7.73
N PRO A 76 16.60 -24.04 7.68
CA PRO A 76 17.12 -24.95 6.66
C PRO A 76 16.63 -26.39 6.82
N GLU A 77 16.41 -26.87 8.05
CA GLU A 77 15.89 -28.22 8.30
C GLU A 77 14.43 -28.32 7.84
N LEU A 78 13.64 -27.28 8.10
CA LEU A 78 12.26 -27.20 7.69
C LEU A 78 12.12 -27.18 6.16
N ASN A 79 12.92 -26.35 5.49
CA ASN A 79 12.95 -26.30 4.03
C ASN A 79 13.39 -27.63 3.40
N LEU A 80 14.35 -28.33 4.03
CA LEU A 80 14.75 -29.67 3.60
C LEU A 80 13.60 -30.68 3.73
N ILE A 81 12.94 -30.73 4.90
CA ILE A 81 11.84 -31.68 5.15
C ILE A 81 10.69 -31.42 4.17
N LEU A 82 10.27 -30.17 4.02
CA LEU A 82 9.22 -29.78 3.07
C LEU A 82 9.63 -30.10 1.63
N GLY A 83 10.86 -29.80 1.24
CA GLY A 83 11.40 -30.12 -0.09
C GLY A 83 11.39 -31.62 -0.38
N ILE A 84 11.84 -32.46 0.57
CA ILE A 84 11.80 -33.92 0.43
C ILE A 84 10.36 -34.42 0.32
N LEU A 85 9.45 -33.90 1.16
CA LEU A 85 8.06 -34.30 1.17
C LEU A 85 7.37 -33.96 -0.15
N LEU A 86 7.52 -32.72 -0.63
CA LEU A 86 6.99 -32.28 -1.93
C LEU A 86 7.59 -33.09 -3.07
N TYR A 87 8.90 -33.35 -3.06
CA TYR A 87 9.54 -34.15 -4.10
C TYR A 87 9.03 -35.61 -4.11
N LYS A 88 8.81 -36.18 -2.92
CA LYS A 88 8.30 -37.54 -2.77
C LYS A 88 6.84 -37.67 -3.22
N PHE A 89 5.98 -36.73 -2.87
CA PHE A 89 4.56 -36.81 -3.24
C PHE A 89 4.29 -36.34 -4.67
N SER A 90 5.08 -35.39 -5.18
CA SER A 90 4.92 -34.82 -6.51
C SER A 90 5.82 -35.57 -7.51
N VAL A 91 7.11 -35.23 -7.59
CA VAL A 91 8.02 -35.72 -8.65
C VAL A 91 8.16 -37.25 -8.65
N TRP A 92 8.26 -37.89 -7.49
CA TRP A 92 8.44 -39.34 -7.43
C TRP A 92 7.19 -40.13 -7.85
N ASN A 93 5.99 -39.66 -7.48
CA ASN A 93 4.74 -40.37 -7.74
C ASN A 93 4.13 -39.98 -9.10
N THR A 94 4.04 -38.69 -9.41
CA THR A 94 3.38 -38.18 -10.63
C THR A 94 4.37 -37.91 -11.78
N GLY A 95 5.63 -37.59 -11.45
CA GLY A 95 6.65 -37.27 -12.46
C GLY A 95 6.60 -35.82 -12.93
N ALA A 96 6.01 -34.92 -12.14
CA ALA A 96 6.02 -33.48 -12.32
C ALA A 96 6.27 -32.82 -10.96
N THR A 97 6.76 -31.58 -10.92
CA THR A 97 6.62 -30.76 -9.71
C THR A 97 5.19 -30.28 -9.55
N TYR A 98 4.84 -29.68 -8.41
CA TYR A 98 3.47 -29.25 -8.15
C TYR A 98 3.07 -28.09 -9.07
N GLY A 99 3.93 -27.08 -9.19
CA GLY A 99 3.75 -25.98 -10.14
C GLY A 99 3.70 -26.47 -11.58
N ALA A 100 4.55 -27.45 -11.95
CA ALA A 100 4.48 -28.06 -13.27
C ALA A 100 3.14 -28.79 -13.51
N MET A 101 2.61 -29.48 -12.50
CA MET A 101 1.32 -30.16 -12.59
C MET A 101 0.18 -29.16 -12.81
N LEU A 102 0.17 -28.03 -12.11
CA LEU A 102 -0.81 -26.95 -12.32
C LEU A 102 -0.72 -26.35 -13.73
N GLN A 103 0.49 -26.31 -14.29
CA GLN A 103 0.77 -25.86 -15.64
C GLN A 103 0.57 -26.95 -16.72
N ASN A 104 0.05 -28.14 -16.36
CA ASN A 104 -0.08 -29.30 -17.24
C ASN A 104 1.23 -29.74 -17.90
N LEU A 105 2.33 -29.73 -17.15
CA LEU A 105 3.66 -30.12 -17.57
C LEU A 105 4.14 -31.36 -16.80
N ARG A 106 4.92 -32.22 -17.46
CA ARG A 106 5.49 -33.45 -16.89
C ARG A 106 6.93 -33.66 -17.33
N TYR A 107 7.76 -34.23 -16.48
CA TYR A 107 9.11 -34.62 -16.84
C TYR A 107 9.13 -35.80 -17.81
N LYS A 108 9.97 -35.67 -18.84
CA LYS A 108 10.28 -36.72 -19.80
C LYS A 108 11.79 -36.83 -19.93
N THR A 109 12.30 -38.06 -19.86
CA THR A 109 13.70 -38.35 -20.16
C THR A 109 13.83 -38.89 -21.60
N PRO A 110 14.92 -38.57 -22.32
CA PRO A 110 15.21 -39.21 -23.60
C PRO A 110 15.62 -40.68 -23.46
N SER A 111 16.02 -41.14 -22.27
CA SER A 111 16.53 -42.49 -22.06
C SER A 111 15.40 -43.54 -22.11
N LYS A 112 15.34 -44.29 -23.22
CA LYS A 112 14.45 -45.44 -23.42
C LYS A 112 15.04 -46.77 -22.93
N ALA A 113 16.07 -46.74 -22.08
CA ALA A 113 16.69 -47.96 -21.59
C ALA A 113 15.64 -48.84 -20.87
N ALA A 114 15.35 -50.01 -21.45
CA ALA A 114 14.33 -50.93 -20.95
C ALA A 114 14.70 -51.56 -19.59
N PHE A 115 15.99 -51.64 -19.29
CA PHE A 115 16.55 -52.35 -18.12
C PHE A 115 16.72 -51.49 -16.85
N VAL A 116 16.29 -50.23 -16.86
CA VAL A 116 16.46 -49.34 -15.69
C VAL A 116 15.21 -49.39 -14.82
N ALA A 117 15.39 -49.63 -13.51
CA ALA A 117 14.31 -49.59 -12.53
C ALA A 117 13.58 -48.23 -12.59
N ARG A 118 12.27 -48.27 -12.87
CA ARG A 118 11.42 -47.09 -13.03
C ARG A 118 10.68 -46.75 -11.74
N THR A 119 10.40 -45.47 -11.54
CA THR A 119 9.47 -44.97 -10.52
C THR A 119 8.01 -45.22 -10.95
N PRO A 120 7.02 -45.06 -10.05
CA PRO A 120 5.61 -45.09 -10.42
C PRO A 120 5.29 -44.11 -11.56
N SER A 121 6.02 -43.00 -11.61
CA SER A 121 5.93 -41.98 -12.65
C SER A 121 6.56 -42.34 -14.00
N GLY A 122 7.21 -43.51 -14.13
CA GLY A 122 7.81 -43.99 -15.39
C GLY A 122 9.22 -43.46 -15.69
N LEU A 123 9.84 -42.74 -14.76
CA LEU A 123 11.17 -42.12 -14.89
C LEU A 123 12.27 -43.00 -14.27
N PRO A 124 13.55 -42.84 -14.64
CA PRO A 124 14.64 -43.63 -14.08
C PRO A 124 14.85 -43.26 -12.61
N ARG A 125 14.87 -44.25 -11.70
CA ARG A 125 15.03 -44.00 -10.26
C ARG A 125 16.33 -43.25 -9.94
N LYS A 126 17.44 -43.67 -10.55
CA LYS A 126 18.77 -43.08 -10.30
C LYS A 126 18.83 -41.60 -10.71
N THR A 127 18.26 -41.24 -11.86
CA THR A 127 18.26 -39.85 -12.32
C THR A 127 17.40 -38.96 -11.43
N LEU A 128 16.26 -39.47 -10.95
CA LEU A 128 15.42 -38.74 -10.01
C LEU A 128 16.04 -38.58 -8.62
N LEU A 129 16.75 -39.60 -8.12
CA LEU A 129 17.49 -39.49 -6.86
C LEU A 129 18.65 -38.49 -7.00
N LEU A 130 19.38 -38.53 -8.12
CA LEU A 130 20.45 -37.58 -8.40
C LEU A 130 19.90 -36.16 -8.53
N ASN A 131 18.76 -35.98 -9.21
CA ASN A 131 18.09 -34.69 -9.29
C ASN A 131 17.73 -34.18 -7.89
N ALA A 132 17.07 -35.00 -7.06
CA ALA A 132 16.70 -34.64 -5.69
C ALA A 132 17.92 -34.28 -4.84
N ALA A 133 19.01 -35.05 -4.95
CA ALA A 133 20.24 -34.78 -4.23
C ALA A 133 20.81 -33.41 -4.63
N ILE A 134 20.81 -33.08 -5.92
CA ILE A 134 21.36 -31.82 -6.42
C ILE A 134 20.45 -30.63 -6.07
N THR A 135 19.13 -30.76 -6.20
CA THR A 135 18.21 -29.63 -6.02
C THR A 135 17.78 -29.39 -4.57
N ILE A 136 17.80 -30.42 -3.72
CA ILE A 136 17.33 -30.33 -2.33
C ILE A 136 18.49 -30.47 -1.34
N ALA A 137 19.34 -31.50 -1.49
CA ALA A 137 20.39 -31.77 -0.51
C ALA A 137 21.57 -30.79 -0.61
N ILE A 138 21.99 -30.38 -1.80
CA ILE A 138 23.10 -29.43 -1.97
C ILE A 138 22.77 -28.05 -1.36
N PRO A 139 21.62 -27.40 -1.65
CA PRO A 139 21.29 -26.12 -1.03
C PRO A 139 21.20 -26.20 0.50
N TYR A 140 20.67 -27.31 1.03
CA TYR A 140 20.64 -27.56 2.47
C TYR A 140 22.06 -27.65 3.06
N LEU A 141 22.92 -28.48 2.48
CA LEU A 141 24.32 -28.64 2.94
C LEU A 141 25.05 -27.31 2.89
N HIS A 142 24.88 -26.54 1.81
CA HIS A 142 25.47 -25.21 1.66
C HIS A 142 24.96 -24.24 2.74
N ALA A 143 23.65 -24.17 2.97
CA ALA A 143 23.07 -23.32 4.00
C ALA A 143 23.55 -23.71 5.41
N ARG A 144 23.61 -25.02 5.70
CA ARG A 144 24.08 -25.54 6.98
C ARG A 144 25.56 -25.25 7.22
N LEU A 145 26.40 -25.45 6.20
CA LEU A 145 27.82 -25.13 6.24
C LEU A 145 28.06 -23.63 6.42
N ARG A 146 27.26 -22.78 5.77
CA ARG A 146 27.32 -21.33 5.93
C ARG A 146 26.98 -20.90 7.35
N LEU A 147 25.89 -21.43 7.93
CA LEU A 147 25.52 -21.16 9.32
C LEU A 147 26.60 -21.63 10.30
N TYR A 148 27.16 -22.82 10.07
CA TYR A 148 28.27 -23.33 10.86
C TYR A 148 29.51 -22.43 10.76
N ALA A 149 29.89 -22.03 9.55
CA ALA A 149 31.03 -21.13 9.31
C ALA A 149 30.85 -19.76 9.99
N LEU A 150 29.64 -19.20 9.94
CA LEU A 150 29.32 -17.92 10.58
C LEU A 150 29.35 -18.02 12.11
N SER A 151 28.78 -19.09 12.69
CA SER A 151 28.83 -19.32 14.14
C SER A 151 30.24 -19.47 14.70
N ARG A 152 31.20 -19.85 13.86
CA ARG A 152 32.62 -20.00 14.21
C ARG A 152 33.49 -18.89 13.64
N SER A 153 32.87 -17.77 13.21
CA SER A 153 33.53 -16.58 12.69
C SER A 153 34.63 -16.86 11.65
N TRP A 154 34.39 -17.82 10.75
CA TRP A 154 35.32 -18.12 9.64
C TRP A 154 35.69 -16.92 8.77
N PRO A 155 34.80 -15.93 8.55
CA PRO A 155 35.17 -14.70 7.86
C PRO A 155 36.28 -13.92 8.58
N ASP A 156 36.32 -13.90 9.91
CA ASP A 156 37.27 -13.05 10.65
C ASP A 156 38.64 -13.71 10.85
N ALA A 157 38.81 -14.96 10.40
CA ALA A 157 40.07 -15.69 10.52
C ALA A 157 41.17 -15.10 9.61
N PRO A 158 42.44 -15.12 10.05
CA PRO A 158 43.56 -14.63 9.25
C PRO A 158 43.71 -15.42 7.92
N SER A 159 44.27 -14.77 6.91
CA SER A 159 44.34 -15.29 5.52
C SER A 159 45.16 -16.57 5.36
N SER A 160 46.06 -16.87 6.29
CA SER A 160 46.84 -18.11 6.33
C SER A 160 46.00 -19.34 6.68
N ASP A 161 44.89 -19.15 7.40
CA ASP A 161 44.13 -20.27 7.96
C ASP A 161 43.30 -20.99 6.89
N TYR A 162 43.21 -22.31 7.04
CA TYR A 162 42.34 -23.15 6.21
C TYR A 162 40.87 -22.74 6.27
N ARG A 163 40.43 -22.10 7.37
CA ARG A 163 39.05 -21.61 7.57
C ARG A 163 38.71 -20.47 6.62
N ARG A 164 39.61 -19.49 6.48
CA ARG A 164 39.41 -18.36 5.56
C ARG A 164 39.41 -18.85 4.11
N LYS A 165 40.30 -19.79 3.77
CA LYS A 165 40.28 -20.48 2.46
C LYS A 165 38.96 -21.21 2.23
N ALA A 166 38.50 -22.01 3.18
CA ALA A 166 37.22 -22.73 3.07
C ALA A 166 36.03 -21.78 2.91
N TRP A 167 36.02 -20.65 3.62
CA TRP A 167 35.02 -19.59 3.43
C TRP A 167 35.06 -19.02 2.01
N THR A 168 36.25 -18.68 1.49
CA THR A 168 36.38 -18.19 0.11
C THR A 168 35.94 -19.21 -0.94
N TRP A 169 36.20 -20.50 -0.72
CA TRP A 169 35.69 -21.57 -1.57
C TRP A 169 34.16 -21.66 -1.50
N LEU A 170 33.58 -21.63 -0.30
CA LEU A 170 32.13 -21.67 -0.11
C LEU A 170 31.44 -20.50 -0.82
N THR A 171 31.91 -19.27 -0.62
CA THR A 171 31.37 -18.09 -1.31
C THR A 171 31.62 -18.14 -2.82
N GLY A 172 32.79 -18.65 -3.25
CA GLY A 172 33.08 -18.87 -4.67
C GLY A 172 32.16 -19.89 -5.33
N THR A 173 31.76 -20.95 -4.60
CA THR A 173 30.80 -21.92 -5.15
C THR A 173 29.42 -21.31 -5.37
N GLU A 174 28.99 -20.37 -4.53
CA GLU A 174 27.75 -19.62 -4.71
C GLU A 174 27.78 -18.73 -5.95
N THR A 175 28.87 -17.99 -6.16
CA THR A 175 29.01 -17.15 -7.36
C THR A 175 29.07 -18.01 -8.62
N VAL A 176 29.82 -19.10 -8.62
CA VAL A 176 29.89 -20.05 -9.74
C VAL A 176 28.51 -20.68 -10.02
N HIS A 177 27.78 -21.08 -8.97
CA HIS A 177 26.42 -21.62 -9.13
C HIS A 177 25.47 -20.60 -9.76
N ASN A 178 25.51 -19.34 -9.31
CA ASN A 178 24.68 -18.26 -9.85
C ASN A 178 25.06 -17.92 -11.30
N SER A 179 26.35 -17.85 -11.62
CA SER A 179 26.82 -17.66 -13.00
C SER A 179 26.40 -18.81 -13.91
N LEU A 180 26.50 -20.06 -13.44
CA LEU A 180 26.05 -21.23 -14.20
C LEU A 180 24.53 -21.23 -14.38
N GLY A 181 23.78 -20.81 -13.36
CA GLY A 181 22.34 -20.58 -13.42
C GLY A 181 21.97 -19.54 -14.46
N LEU A 182 22.67 -18.40 -14.49
CA LEU A 182 22.46 -17.33 -15.48
C LEU A 182 22.75 -17.81 -16.90
N ILE A 183 23.89 -18.47 -17.13
CA ILE A 183 24.23 -19.05 -18.45
C ILE A 183 23.17 -20.07 -18.87
N SER A 184 22.72 -20.90 -17.93
CA SER A 184 21.66 -21.86 -18.19
C SER A 184 20.35 -21.18 -18.57
N PHE A 185 19.99 -20.11 -17.87
CA PHE A 185 18.79 -19.32 -18.12
C PHE A 185 18.84 -18.60 -19.48
N VAL A 186 19.97 -18.00 -19.86
CA VAL A 186 20.15 -17.40 -21.20
C VAL A 186 19.99 -18.45 -22.30
N ALA A 187 20.62 -19.62 -22.13
CA ALA A 187 20.45 -20.74 -23.06
C ALA A 187 19.00 -21.27 -23.09
N PHE A 188 18.29 -21.22 -21.96
CA PHE A 188 16.86 -21.53 -21.88
C PHE A 188 16.01 -20.52 -22.64
N LEU A 189 16.33 -19.22 -22.60
CA LEU A 189 15.62 -18.21 -23.39
C LEU A 189 15.78 -18.45 -24.90
N TRP A 190 16.92 -19.01 -25.33
CA TRP A 190 17.14 -19.35 -26.75
C TRP A 190 16.37 -20.60 -27.19
N ASP A 191 16.54 -21.74 -26.50
CA ASP A 191 16.01 -23.05 -26.93
C ASP A 191 14.68 -23.43 -26.23
N GLY A 192 14.51 -23.08 -24.96
CA GLY A 192 13.28 -23.34 -24.19
C GLY A 192 13.08 -24.79 -23.74
N ARG A 193 14.12 -25.63 -23.84
CA ARG A 193 14.03 -27.08 -23.52
C ARG A 193 14.32 -27.43 -22.06
N TYR A 194 15.31 -26.79 -21.46
CA TYR A 194 15.80 -27.10 -20.11
C TYR A 194 15.82 -25.83 -19.26
N ARG A 195 15.05 -25.81 -18.17
CA ARG A 195 14.88 -24.67 -17.27
C ARG A 195 16.14 -24.40 -16.45
N SER A 196 16.66 -25.42 -15.78
CA SER A 196 17.85 -25.32 -14.92
C SER A 196 19.05 -26.06 -15.52
N TRP A 197 20.25 -25.74 -15.00
CA TRP A 197 21.45 -26.47 -15.38
C TRP A 197 21.39 -27.93 -14.90
N THR A 198 20.71 -28.19 -13.77
CA THR A 198 20.50 -29.54 -13.22
C THR A 198 19.68 -30.40 -14.18
N ASP A 199 18.60 -29.83 -14.72
CA ASP A 199 17.74 -30.49 -15.70
C ASP A 199 18.49 -30.76 -17.00
N ARG A 200 19.39 -29.84 -17.40
CA ARG A 200 20.22 -29.99 -18.60
C ARG A 200 21.24 -31.13 -18.47
N VAL A 201 21.96 -31.19 -17.34
CA VAL A 201 22.94 -32.26 -17.08
C VAL A 201 22.26 -33.63 -16.99
N LEU A 202 21.06 -33.69 -16.40
CA LEU A 202 20.30 -34.93 -16.24
C LEU A 202 19.43 -35.29 -17.45
N GLY A 203 19.33 -34.40 -18.44
CA GLY A 203 18.47 -34.57 -19.61
C GLY A 203 16.98 -34.65 -19.27
N LEU A 204 16.55 -34.03 -18.16
CA LEU A 204 15.14 -33.97 -17.75
C LEU A 204 14.46 -32.83 -18.49
N ARG A 205 13.51 -33.15 -19.37
CA ARG A 205 12.75 -32.15 -20.13
C ARG A 205 11.33 -32.04 -19.60
N LEU A 206 10.83 -30.83 -19.40
CA LEU A 206 9.42 -30.58 -19.11
C LEU A 206 8.63 -30.57 -20.42
N VAL A 207 7.59 -31.40 -20.53
CA VAL A 207 6.76 -31.55 -21.74
C VAL A 207 5.28 -31.46 -21.32
N PRO A 208 4.40 -30.84 -22.13
CA PRO A 208 2.96 -30.85 -21.88
C PRO A 208 2.42 -32.27 -21.65
N SER A 209 1.64 -32.46 -20.60
CA SER A 209 0.99 -33.72 -20.26
C SER A 209 -0.25 -33.98 -21.13
N THR A 210 -0.93 -32.92 -21.56
CA THR A 210 -2.12 -32.94 -22.42
C THR A 210 -1.89 -32.15 -23.71
N HIS A 211 -2.56 -32.57 -24.79
CA HIS A 211 -2.46 -31.91 -26.11
C HIS A 211 -3.26 -30.61 -26.21
N ILE A 212 -4.19 -30.37 -25.27
CA ILE A 212 -5.10 -29.22 -25.25
C ILE A 212 -5.06 -28.65 -23.83
N SER A 213 -4.13 -27.72 -23.60
CA SER A 213 -4.12 -26.90 -22.39
C SER A 213 -4.54 -25.48 -22.80
N THR A 214 -5.78 -25.09 -22.52
CA THR A 214 -6.16 -23.68 -22.59
C THR A 214 -5.44 -22.96 -21.45
N ARG A 215 -4.59 -21.98 -21.79
CA ARG A 215 -3.88 -21.18 -20.79
C ARG A 215 -4.92 -20.42 -19.97
N GLN A 216 -5.02 -20.75 -18.69
CA GLN A 216 -5.75 -19.90 -17.73
C GLN A 216 -4.86 -18.68 -17.49
N VAL A 217 -5.11 -17.60 -18.21
CA VAL A 217 -4.43 -16.31 -17.98
C VAL A 217 -4.89 -15.80 -16.62
N SER A 218 -3.95 -15.59 -15.70
CA SER A 218 -4.23 -15.06 -14.36
C SER A 218 -4.64 -13.59 -14.47
N TYR A 219 -5.93 -13.33 -14.44
CA TYR A 219 -6.49 -11.97 -14.49
C TYR A 219 -6.40 -11.23 -13.15
N GLU A 220 -5.73 -11.78 -12.13
CA GLU A 220 -5.67 -11.19 -10.79
C GLU A 220 -5.10 -9.77 -10.79
N PHE A 221 -3.97 -9.55 -11.45
CA PHE A 221 -3.35 -8.23 -11.53
C PHE A 221 -4.18 -7.26 -12.35
N MET A 222 -4.74 -7.71 -13.48
CA MET A 222 -5.64 -6.90 -14.29
C MET A 222 -6.89 -6.49 -13.49
N ASN A 223 -7.50 -7.43 -12.78
CA ASN A 223 -8.69 -7.21 -11.98
C ASN A 223 -8.41 -6.26 -10.80
N ARG A 224 -7.28 -6.44 -10.10
CA ARG A 224 -6.88 -5.52 -9.03
C ARG A 224 -6.65 -4.10 -9.55
N GLN A 225 -5.99 -3.95 -10.71
CA GLN A 225 -5.77 -2.64 -11.32
C GLN A 225 -7.09 -2.00 -11.77
N MET A 226 -7.99 -2.77 -12.41
CA MET A 226 -9.31 -2.27 -12.79
C MET A 226 -10.11 -1.78 -11.57
N VAL A 227 -10.08 -2.53 -10.46
CA VAL A 227 -10.76 -2.15 -9.22
C VAL A 227 -10.16 -0.88 -8.62
N TRP A 228 -8.83 -0.80 -8.53
CA TRP A 228 -8.16 0.39 -7.99
C TRP A 228 -8.41 1.63 -8.85
N HIS A 229 -8.32 1.51 -10.17
CA HIS A 229 -8.63 2.60 -11.08
C HIS A 229 -10.07 3.09 -10.90
N ALA A 230 -11.06 2.18 -10.95
CA ALA A 230 -12.46 2.54 -10.74
C ALA A 230 -12.70 3.19 -9.37
N PHE A 231 -12.03 2.70 -8.32
CA PHE A 231 -12.12 3.28 -6.98
C PHE A 231 -11.53 4.70 -6.92
N THR A 232 -10.37 4.94 -7.53
CA THR A 232 -9.75 6.28 -7.55
C THR A 232 -10.55 7.27 -8.38
N GLU A 233 -11.10 6.84 -9.51
CA GLU A 233 -11.98 7.65 -10.34
C GLU A 233 -13.23 8.07 -9.56
N PHE A 234 -13.88 7.12 -8.88
CA PHE A 234 -14.98 7.40 -7.97
C PHE A 234 -14.60 8.37 -6.84
N LEU A 235 -13.44 8.18 -6.20
CA LEU A 235 -12.97 9.01 -5.10
C LEU A 235 -12.68 10.45 -5.54
N ILE A 236 -12.13 10.65 -6.75
CA ILE A 236 -11.89 11.98 -7.31
C ILE A 236 -13.21 12.74 -7.53
N PHE A 237 -14.30 12.06 -7.89
CA PHE A 237 -15.62 12.69 -7.96
C PHE A 237 -16.22 13.00 -6.57
N LEU A 238 -15.92 12.16 -5.58
CA LEU A 238 -16.43 12.32 -4.22
C LEU A 238 -15.66 13.40 -3.42
N LEU A 239 -14.36 13.56 -3.66
CA LEU A 239 -13.47 14.40 -2.86
C LEU A 239 -13.86 15.89 -2.89
N PRO A 240 -14.25 16.50 -4.03
CA PRO A 240 -14.75 17.87 -4.08
C PRO A 240 -16.08 18.07 -3.34
N LEU A 241 -16.90 17.02 -3.20
CA LEU A 241 -18.19 17.08 -2.50
C LEU A 241 -18.04 17.00 -0.98
N ILE A 242 -16.89 16.54 -0.49
CA ILE A 242 -16.60 16.43 0.94
C ILE A 242 -15.94 17.74 1.39
N ASN A 243 -16.66 18.53 2.20
CA ASN A 243 -16.06 19.67 2.88
C ASN A 243 -15.03 19.17 3.91
N THR A 244 -13.76 19.17 3.51
CA THR A 244 -12.63 18.66 4.31
C THR A 244 -12.54 19.33 5.66
N ARG A 245 -12.92 20.62 5.79
CA ARG A 245 -12.93 21.36 7.07
C ARG A 245 -14.06 20.91 8.01
N LYS A 246 -15.26 20.63 7.48
CA LYS A 246 -16.36 20.09 8.29
C LYS A 246 -16.08 18.65 8.71
N LEU A 247 -15.51 17.84 7.82
CA LEU A 247 -15.13 16.46 8.13
C LEU A 247 -14.00 16.42 9.17
N THR A 248 -12.96 17.25 9.03
CA THR A 248 -11.89 17.31 10.03
C THR A 248 -12.41 17.80 11.38
N ARG A 249 -13.26 18.83 11.44
CA ARG A 249 -13.91 19.28 12.70
C ARG A 249 -14.79 18.19 13.33
N ARG A 250 -15.50 17.38 12.53
CA ARG A 250 -16.33 16.25 13.02
C ARG A 250 -15.47 15.07 13.46
N VAL A 251 -14.41 14.75 12.73
CA VAL A 251 -13.46 13.67 13.05
C VAL A 251 -12.65 14.05 14.29
N THR A 252 -12.16 15.28 14.42
CA THR A 252 -11.48 15.73 15.63
C THR A 252 -12.42 15.82 16.83
N ARG A 253 -13.68 16.25 16.66
CA ARG A 253 -14.70 16.17 17.73
C ARG A 253 -15.05 14.73 18.12
N ALA A 254 -15.12 13.81 17.15
CA ALA A 254 -15.37 12.40 17.43
C ALA A 254 -14.18 11.75 18.14
N ILE A 255 -12.95 12.06 17.70
CA ILE A 255 -11.71 11.56 18.31
C ILE A 255 -11.48 12.20 19.69
N SER A 256 -11.78 13.49 19.88
CA SER A 256 -11.70 14.17 21.18
C SER A 256 -12.84 13.77 22.13
N GLY A 257 -13.99 13.34 21.58
CA GLY A 257 -15.09 12.74 22.33
C GLY A 257 -14.79 11.32 22.80
N VAL A 258 -13.91 10.60 22.09
CA VAL A 258 -13.26 9.36 22.56
C VAL A 258 -12.08 9.76 23.46
N SER A 259 -12.38 10.45 24.55
CA SER A 259 -11.41 10.66 25.61
C SER A 259 -11.12 9.31 26.27
N LEU A 260 -9.90 8.82 26.13
CA LEU A 260 -9.33 7.64 26.81
C LEU A 260 -9.48 7.69 28.35
N THR A 261 -9.98 8.80 28.92
CA THR A 261 -10.36 8.91 30.34
C THR A 261 -11.55 8.04 30.75
N SER A 262 -12.33 7.49 29.81
CA SER A 262 -13.43 6.55 30.12
C SER A 262 -12.96 5.10 30.32
N ILE A 263 -11.71 4.77 29.96
CA ILE A 263 -11.12 3.42 30.10
C ILE A 263 -10.15 3.36 31.29
N VAL A 264 -9.81 4.51 31.91
CA VAL A 264 -8.95 4.52 33.10
C VAL A 264 -9.77 4.19 34.36
N PRO A 265 -9.47 3.07 35.06
CA PRO A 265 -10.15 2.69 36.29
C PRO A 265 -9.93 3.71 37.41
N SER A 266 -10.93 3.85 38.28
CA SER A 266 -11.06 4.88 39.32
C SER A 266 -9.86 4.98 40.29
N PHE A 267 -9.05 3.92 40.42
CA PHE A 267 -7.88 3.93 41.31
C PHE A 267 -6.71 4.79 40.79
N ALA A 268 -6.58 4.97 39.47
CA ALA A 268 -5.48 5.73 38.87
C ALA A 268 -5.75 7.24 38.79
N LYS A 269 -6.99 7.69 39.03
CA LYS A 269 -7.38 9.11 39.03
C LYS A 269 -6.86 9.86 40.27
N ASN A 270 -6.71 9.18 41.40
CA ASN A 270 -6.19 9.77 42.64
C ASN A 270 -4.66 9.92 42.66
N ALA A 271 -3.94 9.15 41.85
CA ALA A 271 -2.48 9.24 41.76
C ALA A 271 -1.98 10.38 40.85
N LEU A 272 -2.84 10.91 39.98
CA LEU A 272 -2.49 11.94 38.98
C LEU A 272 -2.97 13.36 39.34
N GLY A 273 -3.55 13.57 40.53
CA GLY A 273 -3.81 14.92 41.06
C GLY A 273 -4.80 15.79 40.26
N ILE A 274 -5.61 15.21 39.36
CA ILE A 274 -6.59 15.96 38.57
C ILE A 274 -7.88 16.12 39.39
N GLN A 275 -7.83 17.03 40.37
CA GLN A 275 -9.00 17.46 41.13
C GLN A 275 -9.80 18.48 40.27
N ARG A 276 -10.96 18.07 39.74
CA ARG A 276 -11.94 19.03 39.22
C ARG A 276 -12.64 19.68 40.40
N THR A 277 -12.19 20.87 40.78
CA THR A 277 -12.94 21.77 41.64
C THR A 277 -14.11 22.33 40.83
N LEU A 278 -15.31 21.89 41.17
CA LEU A 278 -16.55 22.57 40.79
C LEU A 278 -16.60 23.85 41.61
N ASP A 279 -16.25 24.99 40.99
CA ASP A 279 -16.38 26.29 41.63
C ASP A 279 -17.59 27.04 41.06
N SER A 280 -18.53 27.25 41.96
CA SER A 280 -19.36 28.44 42.19
C SER A 280 -19.42 29.49 41.08
N LYS A 281 -20.64 29.77 40.59
CA LYS A 281 -20.98 30.91 39.73
C LYS A 281 -20.74 32.24 40.45
N GLU A 282 -19.54 32.80 40.29
CA GLU A 282 -19.34 34.26 40.25
C GLU A 282 -19.49 34.73 38.80
N VAL A 283 -20.12 35.88 38.60
CA VAL A 283 -20.21 36.56 37.29
C VAL A 283 -18.81 37.02 36.93
N THR A 284 -18.02 36.11 36.37
CA THR A 284 -16.74 36.41 35.76
C THR A 284 -17.03 37.04 34.41
N GLU A 285 -16.54 38.26 34.20
CA GLU A 285 -16.44 38.85 32.86
C GLU A 285 -15.82 37.79 31.94
N ARG A 286 -16.47 37.50 30.81
CA ARG A 286 -15.94 36.53 29.85
C ARG A 286 -14.60 37.05 29.35
N ARG A 287 -13.52 36.35 29.69
CA ARG A 287 -12.15 36.73 29.35
C ARG A 287 -11.66 35.79 28.25
N GLY A 288 -11.43 36.37 27.07
CA GLY A 288 -10.87 35.63 25.94
C GLY A 288 -9.37 35.41 26.07
N LYS A 289 -8.84 34.58 25.16
CA LYS A 289 -7.43 34.19 25.09
C LYS A 289 -6.45 35.37 25.10
N TYR A 290 -6.84 36.52 24.54
CA TYR A 290 -6.01 37.73 24.44
C TYR A 290 -6.55 38.91 25.27
N TRP A 291 -7.27 38.64 26.36
CA TRP A 291 -7.82 39.70 27.23
C TRP A 291 -6.74 40.59 27.87
N SER A 292 -5.57 40.01 28.19
CA SER A 292 -4.45 40.70 28.86
C SER A 292 -3.64 41.60 27.94
N LEU A 293 -3.92 41.58 26.64
CA LEU A 293 -3.21 42.40 25.66
C LEU A 293 -3.64 43.87 25.80
N PRO A 294 -2.71 44.84 25.79
CA PRO A 294 -3.04 46.27 25.82
C PRO A 294 -4.05 46.69 24.72
N ALA A 295 -4.92 47.66 25.01
CA ALA A 295 -6.02 48.08 24.11
C ALA A 295 -5.57 48.84 22.85
N ASP A 296 -4.32 49.30 22.84
CA ASP A 296 -3.60 49.91 21.71
C ASP A 296 -3.05 48.87 20.73
N GLN A 297 -3.18 47.57 21.04
CA GLN A 297 -2.68 46.48 20.20
C GLN A 297 -3.78 45.61 19.60
N CYS A 298 -3.55 45.13 18.38
CA CYS A 298 -4.49 44.24 17.70
C CYS A 298 -4.31 42.78 18.15
N ALA A 299 -5.36 42.20 18.77
CA ALA A 299 -5.29 40.81 19.22
C ALA A 299 -5.29 39.79 18.06
N ILE A 300 -5.88 40.13 16.91
CA ILE A 300 -5.84 39.28 15.71
C ILE A 300 -4.43 39.26 15.11
N CYS A 301 -3.71 40.39 15.10
CA CYS A 301 -2.32 40.43 14.65
C CYS A 301 -1.43 39.60 15.58
N ALA A 302 -1.63 39.70 16.89
CA ALA A 302 -0.92 38.88 17.88
C ALA A 302 -1.23 37.38 17.72
N GLU A 303 -2.49 37.02 17.44
CA GLU A 303 -2.87 35.64 17.15
C GLU A 303 -2.18 35.13 15.88
N ASN A 304 -2.27 35.87 14.77
CA ASN A 304 -1.67 35.48 13.50
C ASN A 304 -0.14 35.32 13.63
N ALA A 305 0.53 36.23 14.35
CA ALA A 305 1.95 36.11 14.64
C ALA A 305 2.27 34.85 15.47
N SER A 306 1.45 34.53 16.48
CA SER A 306 1.62 33.32 17.28
C SER A 306 1.39 32.02 16.49
N THR A 307 0.46 32.01 15.53
CA THR A 307 0.24 30.85 14.66
C THR A 307 1.38 30.65 13.66
N ILE A 308 1.94 31.72 13.10
CA ILE A 308 3.08 31.64 12.17
C ILE A 308 4.32 31.10 12.89
N LEU A 309 4.56 31.51 14.13
CA LEU A 309 5.68 31.02 14.95
C LEU A 309 5.56 29.54 15.35
N SER A 310 4.37 28.94 15.21
CA SER A 310 4.12 27.55 15.62
C SER A 310 4.30 26.54 14.48
N GLU A 311 4.42 26.97 13.21
CA GLU A 311 4.63 26.06 12.07
C GLU A 311 6.13 25.96 11.69
N PRO A 312 6.74 24.75 11.65
CA PRO A 312 8.13 24.58 11.25
C PRO A 312 8.25 24.65 9.72
N GLY A 313 8.74 25.79 9.20
CA GLY A 313 9.25 25.88 7.82
C GLY A 313 8.61 26.92 6.89
N TYR A 314 7.90 27.93 7.40
CA TYR A 314 7.34 29.00 6.56
C TYR A 314 8.26 30.23 6.52
N ASP A 315 8.58 30.71 5.31
CA ASP A 315 9.52 31.80 5.06
C ASP A 315 9.04 33.15 5.64
N VAL A 316 9.94 33.80 6.38
CA VAL A 316 9.79 35.10 7.05
C VAL A 316 9.37 36.23 6.08
N TYR A 317 9.56 36.06 4.77
CA TYR A 317 9.24 37.05 3.73
C TYR A 317 7.75 37.17 3.36
N SER A 318 6.90 36.32 3.93
CA SER A 318 5.44 36.34 3.71
C SER A 318 4.65 37.05 4.82
N LEU A 319 5.36 37.68 5.75
CA LEU A 319 4.76 38.51 6.78
C LEU A 319 4.07 39.73 6.14
N PRO A 320 2.83 40.07 6.55
CA PRO A 320 2.26 41.35 6.17
C PRO A 320 3.18 42.47 6.67
N GLU A 321 3.48 43.43 5.80
CA GLU A 321 4.37 44.60 5.98
C GLU A 321 4.02 45.51 7.19
N THR A 322 3.01 45.11 7.97
CA THR A 322 2.50 45.77 9.17
C THR A 322 3.30 45.47 10.44
N LEU A 323 4.33 44.60 10.38
CA LEU A 323 5.22 44.35 11.51
C LEU A 323 6.39 45.33 11.47
N ASP A 324 6.28 46.43 12.22
CA ASP A 324 7.42 47.32 12.44
C ASP A 324 8.40 46.67 13.43
N LEU A 325 9.27 45.82 12.89
CA LEU A 325 10.38 45.19 13.63
C LEU A 325 11.55 46.16 13.89
N SER A 326 11.43 47.42 13.46
CA SER A 326 12.52 48.41 13.48
C SER A 326 12.81 49.01 14.87
N ALA A 327 12.09 48.58 15.90
CA ALA A 327 12.29 49.06 17.27
C ALA A 327 12.25 47.92 18.29
N THR A 328 13.26 47.04 18.28
CA THR A 328 13.58 46.27 19.50
C THR A 328 15.09 46.24 19.74
N ASP A 329 15.48 47.04 20.74
CA ASP A 329 16.59 46.72 21.62
C ASP A 329 16.33 45.32 22.21
N ALA A 330 17.39 44.51 22.37
CA ALA A 330 17.28 43.09 22.69
C ALA A 330 16.63 42.86 24.08
N GLY A 331 15.32 42.61 24.12
CA GLY A 331 14.60 42.21 25.34
C GLY A 331 13.12 42.57 25.44
N GLU A 332 12.54 43.34 24.51
CA GLU A 332 11.16 43.82 24.62
C GLU A 332 10.14 43.00 23.81
N ALA A 333 8.94 42.80 24.37
CA ALA A 333 7.86 42.02 23.77
C ALA A 333 7.39 42.64 22.42
N PRO A 334 7.06 41.83 21.40
CA PRO A 334 6.63 42.32 20.09
C PRO A 334 5.35 43.14 20.23
N ARG A 335 5.35 44.37 19.71
CA ARG A 335 4.21 45.29 19.72
C ARG A 335 3.41 45.14 18.43
N TYR A 336 2.09 45.05 18.54
CA TYR A 336 1.18 44.90 17.38
C TYR A 336 0.27 46.13 17.23
N PRO A 337 0.77 47.26 16.68
CA PRO A 337 0.00 48.51 16.62
C PRO A 337 -1.26 48.36 15.76
N LEU A 338 -2.31 49.09 16.14
CA LEU A 338 -3.58 49.13 15.40
C LEU A 338 -3.45 49.97 14.12
N HIS A 339 -3.54 49.31 12.95
CA HIS A 339 -3.61 49.98 11.65
C HIS A 339 -5.08 50.21 11.25
N ILE A 340 -5.51 51.48 11.24
CA ILE A 340 -6.90 51.90 11.02
C ILE A 340 -7.85 51.20 12.01
N PRO A 341 -7.99 51.73 13.24
CA PRO A 341 -8.72 51.05 14.30
C PRO A 341 -10.23 50.99 14.02
N TYR A 342 -10.80 49.80 14.15
CA TYR A 342 -12.23 49.52 14.11
C TYR A 342 -12.67 48.92 15.44
N ALA A 343 -13.79 49.39 15.96
CA ALA A 343 -14.39 48.89 17.18
C ALA A 343 -15.51 47.89 16.85
N THR A 344 -15.50 46.75 17.52
CA THR A 344 -16.59 45.77 17.48
C THR A 344 -17.76 46.19 18.36
N ASN A 345 -18.90 45.49 18.24
CA ASN A 345 -20.03 45.58 19.18
C ASN A 345 -19.63 45.44 20.67
N CYS A 346 -18.58 44.66 20.97
CA CYS A 346 -18.03 44.52 22.32
C CYS A 346 -16.96 45.58 22.69
N HIS A 347 -16.90 46.70 21.95
CA HIS A 347 -15.99 47.84 22.13
C HIS A 347 -14.48 47.55 22.05
N HIS A 348 -14.09 46.36 21.64
CA HIS A 348 -12.70 46.00 21.41
C HIS A 348 -12.21 46.49 20.05
N LYS A 349 -10.98 47.02 20.02
CA LYS A 349 -10.38 47.61 18.82
C LYS A 349 -9.48 46.60 18.09
N TYR A 350 -9.62 46.55 16.77
CA TYR A 350 -8.85 45.72 15.85
C TYR A 350 -8.44 46.52 14.62
N CYS A 351 -7.45 46.04 13.85
CA CYS A 351 -7.14 46.60 12.53
C CYS A 351 -8.29 46.30 11.56
N TYR A 352 -8.62 47.26 10.70
CA TYR A 352 -9.67 47.10 9.67
C TYR A 352 -9.51 45.81 8.84
N SER A 353 -8.33 45.54 8.31
CA SER A 353 -8.05 44.36 7.48
C SER A 353 -8.21 43.04 8.23
N CYS A 354 -7.84 43.03 9.51
CA CYS A 354 -7.91 41.84 10.35
C CYS A 354 -9.36 41.49 10.70
N ILE A 355 -10.16 42.48 11.07
CA ILE A 355 -11.55 42.26 11.44
C ILE A 355 -12.41 41.92 10.21
N SER A 356 -12.16 42.56 9.07
CA SER A 356 -12.88 42.26 7.82
C SER A 356 -12.63 40.84 7.34
N ASP A 357 -11.37 40.36 7.37
CA ASP A 357 -11.02 38.98 6.99
C ASP A 357 -11.72 37.95 7.91
N ARG A 358 -11.80 38.22 9.22
CA ARG A 358 -12.46 37.31 10.17
C ARG A 358 -13.98 37.27 10.00
N ILE A 359 -14.62 38.42 9.77
CA ILE A 359 -16.07 38.48 9.52
C ILE A 359 -16.43 37.83 8.18
N LEU A 360 -15.65 38.07 7.13
CA LEU A 360 -15.88 37.46 5.81
C LEU A 360 -15.72 35.93 5.85
N ARG A 361 -14.67 35.42 6.50
CA ARG A 361 -14.47 33.97 6.67
C ARG A 361 -15.60 33.33 7.48
N ALA A 362 -16.12 34.01 8.50
CA ALA A 362 -17.25 33.52 9.27
C ALA A 362 -18.54 33.46 8.44
N ALA A 363 -18.75 34.42 7.54
CA ALA A 363 -19.89 34.44 6.63
C ALA A 363 -19.82 33.30 5.58
N ASP A 364 -18.64 33.05 4.99
CA ASP A 364 -18.44 31.97 4.01
C ASP A 364 -18.61 30.56 4.62
N GLU A 365 -18.25 30.39 5.90
CA GLU A 365 -18.36 29.11 6.61
C GLU A 365 -19.80 28.79 7.07
N GLY A 366 -20.70 29.78 7.07
CA GLY A 366 -22.16 29.61 7.19
C GLY A 366 -22.68 29.04 8.51
N GLU A 367 -21.86 28.95 9.57
CA GLU A 367 -22.26 28.24 10.79
C GLU A 367 -22.13 29.02 12.10
N GLU A 368 -21.40 30.14 12.20
CA GLU A 368 -21.44 30.99 13.41
C GLU A 368 -20.73 32.34 13.21
N PRO A 369 -21.20 33.44 13.84
CA PRO A 369 -20.49 34.72 13.87
C PRO A 369 -19.14 34.58 14.59
N TRP A 370 -18.12 35.31 14.13
CA TRP A 370 -16.79 35.28 14.73
C TRP A 370 -16.83 35.74 16.19
N GLU A 371 -16.15 35.01 17.08
CA GLU A 371 -16.05 35.35 18.50
C GLU A 371 -14.84 36.23 18.77
N CYS A 372 -15.05 37.30 19.53
CA CYS A 372 -14.02 38.27 19.89
C CYS A 372 -12.90 37.62 20.73
N LEU A 373 -11.65 37.79 20.31
CA LEU A 373 -10.48 37.21 21.00
C LEU A 373 -10.19 37.77 22.40
N ARG A 374 -10.85 38.88 22.77
CA ARG A 374 -10.66 39.57 24.06
C ARG A 374 -11.76 39.26 25.08
N CYS A 375 -13.01 39.10 24.65
CA CYS A 375 -14.16 38.86 25.54
C CYS A 375 -15.06 37.68 25.16
N GLU A 376 -14.74 36.94 24.10
CA GLU A 376 -15.51 35.78 23.59
C GLU A 376 -16.97 36.11 23.24
N GLU A 377 -17.27 37.39 23.01
CA GLU A 377 -18.57 37.83 22.52
C GLU A 377 -18.65 37.71 21.00
N ARG A 378 -19.82 37.35 20.49
CA ARG A 378 -20.07 37.21 19.05
C ARG A 378 -20.09 38.58 18.39
N VAL A 379 -19.26 38.75 17.37
CA VAL A 379 -19.10 40.00 16.64
C VAL A 379 -19.93 39.96 15.36
N PHE A 380 -20.86 40.90 15.24
CA PHE A 380 -21.72 41.04 14.06
C PHE A 380 -21.50 42.38 13.33
N THR A 381 -20.98 43.39 14.03
CA THR A 381 -20.76 44.74 13.51
C THR A 381 -19.35 45.22 13.83
N ALA A 382 -18.80 46.05 12.94
CA ALA A 382 -17.49 46.65 13.08
C ALA A 382 -17.53 48.07 12.51
N ASP A 383 -17.41 49.07 13.38
CA ASP A 383 -17.45 50.49 13.02
C ASP A 383 -16.08 51.14 13.18
N ARG A 384 -15.80 52.18 12.39
CA ARG A 384 -14.51 52.89 12.46
C ARG A 384 -14.38 53.59 13.81
N ALA A 385 -13.28 53.34 14.52
CA ALA A 385 -13.01 54.02 15.79
C ALA A 385 -12.55 55.46 15.53
N GLY A 386 -13.47 56.42 15.65
CA GLY A 386 -13.16 57.86 15.60
C GLY A 386 -12.61 58.37 16.93
N ASN A 387 -11.64 59.29 16.88
CA ASN A 387 -11.31 60.15 18.02
C ASN A 387 -12.31 61.32 18.03
N GLN A 388 -13.36 61.24 18.83
CA GLN A 388 -14.05 62.37 19.50
C GLN A 388 -15.24 61.87 20.32
N ASP A 389 -15.31 62.32 21.57
CA ASP A 389 -16.52 62.35 22.38
C ASP A 389 -17.60 63.18 21.67
N ILE A 390 -18.67 62.55 21.17
CA ILE A 390 -19.98 63.19 20.96
C ILE A 390 -21.08 62.15 21.21
N THR A 391 -21.83 62.41 22.27
CA THR A 391 -23.12 61.84 22.66
C THR A 391 -24.18 61.91 21.56
N ASP A 392 -25.05 60.89 21.52
CA ASP A 392 -26.43 60.90 21.03
C ASP A 392 -26.71 61.41 19.60
N LEU A 393 -26.63 60.54 18.58
CA LEU A 393 -27.35 60.75 17.30
C LEU A 393 -27.44 59.51 16.38
N ALA A 394 -27.52 58.30 16.93
CA ALA A 394 -27.65 57.05 16.16
C ALA A 394 -29.01 56.34 16.33
N SER A 395 -30.09 57.06 16.63
CA SER A 395 -31.46 56.50 16.66
C SER A 395 -32.41 57.06 15.59
N SER A 396 -31.90 57.71 14.53
CA SER A 396 -32.79 58.40 13.56
C SER A 396 -32.38 58.25 12.10
N ARG A 397 -31.67 57.19 11.72
CA ARG A 397 -31.27 56.99 10.31
C ARG A 397 -31.62 55.62 9.73
N SER A 398 -32.60 54.92 10.31
CA SER A 398 -33.09 53.62 9.84
C SER A 398 -34.17 53.70 8.74
N ASP A 399 -34.65 54.88 8.35
CA ASP A 399 -35.95 54.95 7.64
C ASP A 399 -35.89 55.56 6.21
N LEU A 400 -34.73 55.68 5.55
CA LEU A 400 -34.66 56.40 4.26
C LEU A 400 -33.91 55.73 3.08
N GLU A 401 -33.62 54.43 3.10
CA GLU A 401 -33.03 53.74 1.94
C GLU A 401 -33.69 52.40 1.59
N LEU A 402 -35.03 52.35 1.58
CA LEU A 402 -35.78 51.15 1.20
C LEU A 402 -36.90 51.37 0.15
N GLU A 403 -36.96 52.53 -0.51
CA GLU A 403 -37.97 52.79 -1.56
C GLU A 403 -37.46 52.83 -3.00
N ASP A 404 -36.14 52.93 -3.26
CA ASP A 404 -35.63 53.19 -4.62
C ASP A 404 -35.16 51.97 -5.43
N LEU A 405 -35.35 50.74 -4.95
CA LEU A 405 -34.98 49.52 -5.69
C LEU A 405 -36.17 48.64 -6.14
N SER A 406 -37.41 49.03 -5.85
CA SER A 406 -38.60 48.27 -6.27
C SER A 406 -39.18 48.67 -7.64
N LEU A 407 -38.69 49.77 -8.24
CA LEU A 407 -39.20 50.33 -9.50
C LEU A 407 -38.42 49.88 -10.76
N ALA A 408 -37.30 49.17 -10.62
CA ALA A 408 -36.48 48.76 -11.76
C ALA A 408 -36.75 47.32 -12.28
N SER A 409 -37.67 46.54 -11.69
CA SER A 409 -37.96 45.16 -12.15
C SER A 409 -39.30 44.95 -12.86
N LYS A 410 -40.15 45.98 -12.96
CA LYS A 410 -41.48 45.85 -13.60
C LYS A 410 -41.53 46.24 -15.08
N ASP A 411 -40.52 46.92 -15.61
CA ASP A 411 -40.54 47.40 -17.01
C ASP A 411 -39.77 46.50 -18.00
N PHE A 412 -39.29 45.33 -17.56
CA PHE A 412 -38.56 44.37 -18.42
C PHE A 412 -39.38 43.14 -18.83
N LEU A 413 -40.65 43.02 -18.42
CA LEU A 413 -41.50 41.85 -18.74
C LEU A 413 -42.72 42.15 -19.64
N THR A 414 -42.81 43.35 -20.21
CA THR A 414 -43.94 43.77 -21.07
C THR A 414 -43.54 44.20 -22.49
N SER A 415 -42.39 43.74 -23.00
CA SER A 415 -41.97 43.95 -24.40
C SER A 415 -41.58 42.67 -25.17
N ALA A 416 -41.86 41.48 -24.62
CA ALA A 416 -41.62 40.19 -25.27
C ALA A 416 -42.92 39.40 -25.52
N SER A 417 -44.01 40.10 -25.81
CA SER A 417 -45.25 39.51 -26.31
C SER A 417 -45.94 40.47 -27.30
N GLU A 418 -45.34 40.61 -28.47
CA GLU A 418 -46.01 40.85 -29.75
C GLU A 418 -45.17 40.26 -30.89
#